data_AF-A0A9D1BYT6-F1
#
_entry.id   AF-A0A9D1BYT6-F1
#
_cell.length_a   1.000
_cell.length_b   1.000
_cell.length_c   1.000
_cell.angle_alpha   90.00
_cell.angle_beta   90.00
_cell.angle_gamma   90.00
#
_symmetry.space_group_name_H-M   'P 1'
#
loop_
_entity.id
_entity.type
_entity.pdbx_description
1 polymer ?
#
loop_
_entity_poly.entity_id
_entity_poly.type
_entity_poly.pdbx_seq_one_letter_code
_entity_poly.pdbx_strand_id
1 'polypeptide(L)'
;MDRLHQLQEGADPLDLEAAQLEVEAARLSLEKARSDLENATLVAPFDGVVAAVNVAVGENVAVGAPAVRLVNSSSFHLSVTVDEIDVARLEVGLPAEITVDALPDLTLTGTVERIGPAATLEEGAVAYPVVIALDPTDAPLRAGMSATAVILVEELTDQLIIPNWVVRVDQTTGQPYVYRRTADGGLERVDVRLGIRYEGYSQVLEGLEEGDVLVLVREETGGLFGGSRR
;
A
#
# COMPACT_ATOMS: atom_id res chain seq x y z
N MET A 1 43.94 46.57 -62.15
CA MET A 1 42.67 46.91 -61.50
C MET A 1 42.01 45.69 -60.86
N ASP A 2 42.22 44.46 -61.38
CA ASP A 2 41.56 43.24 -60.85
C ASP A 2 41.95 42.82 -59.42
N ARG A 3 43.21 43.01 -59.01
CA ARG A 3 43.66 42.60 -57.65
C ARG A 3 43.03 43.41 -56.51
N LEU A 4 42.49 44.59 -56.80
CA LEU A 4 41.83 45.46 -55.81
C LEU A 4 40.36 45.06 -55.62
N HIS A 5 39.68 44.59 -56.67
CA HIS A 5 38.32 44.07 -56.58
C HIS A 5 38.25 42.76 -55.80
N GLN A 6 39.23 41.87 -56.01
CA GLN A 6 39.35 40.59 -55.30
C GLN A 6 39.69 40.73 -53.80
N LEU A 7 40.12 41.91 -53.36
CA LEU A 7 40.32 42.25 -51.95
C LEU A 7 39.14 43.03 -51.36
N GLN A 8 38.22 43.51 -52.20
CA GLN A 8 36.99 44.22 -51.79
C GLN A 8 35.77 43.29 -51.74
N GLU A 9 35.76 42.23 -52.55
CA GLU A 9 34.87 41.08 -52.36
C GLU A 9 35.43 40.28 -51.18
N GLY A 10 34.68 40.20 -50.08
CA GLY A 10 35.06 39.42 -48.90
C GLY A 10 35.23 37.93 -49.20
N ALA A 11 35.45 37.12 -48.16
CA ALA A 11 35.49 35.66 -48.32
C ALA A 11 34.23 35.15 -49.05
N ASP A 12 34.39 34.17 -49.94
CA ASP A 12 33.29 33.52 -50.64
C ASP A 12 32.25 33.05 -49.60
N PRO A 13 30.95 33.36 -49.75
CA PRO A 13 29.92 32.91 -48.83
C PRO A 13 29.96 31.40 -48.55
N LEU A 14 30.36 30.59 -49.54
CA LEU A 14 30.53 29.14 -49.38
C LEU A 14 31.74 28.79 -48.51
N ASP A 15 32.86 29.51 -48.64
CA ASP A 15 34.04 29.32 -47.81
C ASP A 15 33.77 29.76 -46.36
N LEU A 16 33.00 30.84 -46.18
CA LEU A 16 32.58 31.31 -44.86
C LEU A 16 31.65 30.29 -44.18
N GLU A 17 30.68 29.74 -44.93
CA GLU A 17 29.76 28.71 -44.43
C GLU A 17 30.52 27.41 -44.09
N ALA A 18 31.44 26.97 -44.93
CA ALA A 18 32.29 25.81 -44.66
C ALA A 18 33.13 26.00 -43.39
N ALA A 19 33.77 27.16 -43.23
CA ALA A 19 34.53 27.50 -42.02
C ALA A 19 33.63 27.56 -40.77
N GLN A 20 32.40 28.05 -40.90
CA GLN A 20 31.42 28.05 -39.81
C GLN A 20 31.00 26.63 -39.41
N LEU A 21 30.73 25.76 -40.38
CA LEU A 21 30.41 24.35 -40.13
C LEU A 21 31.56 23.60 -39.47
N GLU A 22 32.81 23.89 -39.87
CA GLU A 22 34.00 23.31 -39.24
C GLU A 22 34.17 23.77 -37.79
N VAL A 23 33.98 25.06 -37.53
CA VAL A 23 33.96 25.62 -36.16
C VAL A 23 32.85 24.96 -35.33
N GLU A 24 31.67 24.76 -35.90
CA GLU A 24 30.55 24.12 -35.21
C GLU A 24 30.82 22.64 -34.92
N ALA A 25 31.36 21.89 -35.88
CA ALA A 25 31.76 20.50 -35.67
C ALA A 25 32.85 20.37 -34.58
N ALA A 26 33.80 21.30 -34.54
CA ALA A 26 34.82 21.36 -33.51
C ALA A 26 34.23 21.68 -32.12
N ARG A 27 33.24 22.58 -32.06
CA ARG A 27 32.51 22.90 -30.82
C ARG A 27 31.72 21.72 -30.29
N LEU A 28 30.95 21.03 -31.15
CA LEU A 28 30.20 19.83 -30.77
C LEU A 28 31.14 18.72 -30.28
N SER A 29 32.30 18.58 -30.90
CA SER A 29 33.32 17.61 -30.48
C SER A 29 33.92 17.97 -29.12
N LEU A 30 34.15 19.26 -28.84
CA LEU A 30 34.59 19.75 -27.54
C LEU A 30 33.53 19.52 -26.46
N GLU A 31 32.27 19.80 -26.75
CA GLU A 31 31.15 19.58 -25.84
C GLU A 31 30.99 18.10 -25.49
N LYS A 32 31.07 17.21 -26.49
CA LYS A 32 31.09 15.77 -26.28
C LYS A 32 32.24 15.34 -25.37
N ALA A 33 33.47 15.78 -25.66
CA ALA A 33 34.63 15.44 -24.85
C ALA A 33 34.52 15.95 -23.40
N ARG A 34 33.85 17.09 -23.19
CA ARG A 34 33.53 17.60 -21.84
C ARG A 34 32.51 16.73 -21.13
N SER A 35 31.43 16.34 -21.80
CA SER A 35 30.42 15.44 -21.22
C SER A 35 31.00 14.07 -20.87
N ASP A 36 31.86 13.51 -21.74
CA ASP A 36 32.56 12.25 -21.48
C ASP A 36 33.47 12.35 -20.24
N LEU A 37 34.14 13.49 -20.05
CA LEU A 37 34.96 13.75 -18.87
C LEU A 37 34.14 13.89 -17.60
N GLU A 38 33.00 14.58 -17.65
CA GLU A 38 32.06 14.70 -16.52
C GLU A 38 31.50 13.33 -16.13
N ASN A 39 31.08 12.53 -17.12
CA ASN A 39 30.57 11.17 -16.92
C ASN A 39 31.63 10.18 -16.42
N ALA A 40 32.92 10.51 -16.49
CA ALA A 40 33.98 9.70 -15.90
C ALA A 40 33.97 9.73 -14.36
N THR A 41 33.29 10.70 -13.75
CA THR A 41 33.08 10.77 -12.29
C THR A 41 31.63 10.46 -11.96
N LEU A 42 31.40 9.31 -11.33
CA LEU A 42 30.06 8.94 -10.86
C LEU A 42 29.74 9.70 -9.56
N VAL A 43 28.72 10.56 -9.62
CA VAL A 43 28.17 11.26 -8.46
C VAL A 43 26.84 10.64 -8.04
N ALA A 44 26.53 10.68 -6.75
CA ALA A 44 25.25 10.21 -6.25
C ALA A 44 24.13 11.16 -6.72
N PRO A 45 23.04 10.65 -7.32
CA PRO A 45 21.93 11.49 -7.78
C PRO A 45 21.03 11.99 -6.63
N PHE A 46 21.13 11.39 -5.44
CA PHE A 46 20.38 11.74 -4.24
C PHE A 46 21.14 11.32 -2.98
N ASP A 47 20.74 11.83 -1.81
CA ASP A 47 21.30 11.43 -0.52
C ASP A 47 20.82 10.03 -0.11
N GLY A 48 21.75 9.15 0.28
CA GLY A 48 21.40 7.79 0.67
C GLY A 48 22.57 6.99 1.20
N VAL A 49 22.33 5.70 1.43
CA VAL A 49 23.31 4.74 1.92
C VAL A 49 23.75 3.83 0.77
N VAL A 50 25.07 3.64 0.63
CA VAL A 50 25.63 2.72 -0.37
C VAL A 50 25.35 1.29 0.08
N ALA A 51 24.45 0.61 -0.64
CA ALA A 51 24.05 -0.76 -0.36
C ALA A 51 24.98 -1.80 -1.00
N ALA A 52 25.62 -1.47 -2.12
CA ALA A 52 26.61 -2.32 -2.78
C ALA A 52 27.53 -1.52 -3.70
N VAL A 53 28.79 -1.95 -3.80
CA VAL A 53 29.74 -1.53 -4.83
C VAL A 53 30.11 -2.78 -5.61
N ASN A 54 29.73 -2.84 -6.88
CA ASN A 54 29.87 -4.02 -7.73
C ASN A 54 31.12 -3.97 -8.62
N VAL A 55 32.00 -2.98 -8.41
CA VAL A 55 33.18 -2.74 -9.23
C VAL A 55 34.42 -2.64 -8.36
N ALA A 56 35.52 -3.23 -8.82
CA ALA A 56 36.81 -3.14 -8.16
C ALA A 56 37.76 -2.16 -8.88
N VAL A 57 38.73 -1.63 -8.14
CA VAL A 57 39.78 -0.77 -8.72
C VAL A 57 40.59 -1.59 -9.73
N GLY A 58 40.68 -1.09 -10.97
CA GLY A 58 41.39 -1.75 -12.07
C GLY A 58 40.53 -2.74 -12.87
N GLU A 59 39.26 -2.89 -12.53
CA GLU A 59 38.32 -3.70 -13.29
C GLU A 59 37.84 -2.96 -14.55
N ASN A 60 37.76 -3.67 -15.68
CA ASN A 60 37.12 -3.15 -16.89
C ASN A 60 35.63 -3.43 -16.83
N VAL A 61 34.84 -2.37 -16.74
CA VAL A 61 33.39 -2.43 -16.61
C VAL A 61 32.74 -2.10 -17.96
N ALA A 62 31.77 -2.90 -18.37
CA ALA A 62 31.01 -2.62 -19.59
C ALA A 62 30.09 -1.40 -19.39
N VAL A 63 29.86 -0.64 -20.46
CA VAL A 63 28.90 0.47 -20.45
C VAL A 63 27.51 -0.06 -20.06
N GLY A 64 26.89 0.57 -19.07
CA GLY A 64 25.56 0.20 -18.57
C GLY A 64 25.56 -0.84 -17.45
N ALA A 65 26.71 -1.40 -17.07
CA ALA A 65 26.76 -2.28 -15.89
C ALA A 65 26.60 -1.47 -14.58
N PRO A 66 25.81 -1.96 -13.61
CA PRO A 66 25.53 -1.22 -12.39
C PRO A 66 26.75 -1.20 -11.46
N ALA A 67 27.42 -0.06 -11.34
CA ALA A 67 28.63 0.09 -10.52
C ALA A 67 28.32 0.19 -9.01
N VAL A 68 27.36 1.02 -8.62
CA VAL A 68 27.02 1.29 -7.23
C VAL A 68 25.51 1.22 -7.05
N ARG A 69 25.06 0.55 -6.00
CA ARG A 69 23.65 0.56 -5.58
C ARG A 69 23.49 1.47 -4.38
N LEU A 70 22.74 2.56 -4.57
CA LEU A 70 22.41 3.53 -3.54
C LEU A 70 20.96 3.33 -3.08
N VAL A 71 20.71 3.38 -1.77
CA VAL A 71 19.39 3.19 -1.18
C VAL A 71 19.04 4.42 -0.35
N ASN A 72 17.89 5.03 -0.61
CA ASN A 72 17.33 6.05 0.27
C ASN A 72 16.67 5.36 1.47
N SER A 73 17.10 5.70 2.68
CA SER A 73 16.58 5.15 3.94
C SER A 73 15.64 6.11 4.68
N SER A 74 15.34 7.26 4.07
CA SER A 74 14.52 8.32 4.70
C SER A 74 13.02 8.05 4.61
N SER A 75 12.59 7.28 3.61
CA SER A 75 11.17 6.98 3.36
C SER A 75 11.02 5.52 2.96
N PHE A 76 10.29 4.76 3.77
CA PHE A 76 9.98 3.36 3.48
C PHE A 76 8.58 3.24 2.89
N HIS A 77 8.46 2.35 1.91
CA HIS A 77 7.19 2.00 1.31
C HIS A 77 7.00 0.50 1.48
N LEU A 78 5.80 0.10 1.85
CA LEU A 78 5.40 -1.30 1.90
C LEU A 78 4.53 -1.60 0.69
N SER A 79 4.98 -2.54 -0.13
CA SER A 79 4.20 -3.09 -1.23
C SER A 79 3.48 -4.33 -0.76
N VAL A 80 2.15 -4.31 -0.78
CA VAL A 80 1.28 -5.45 -0.44
C VAL A 80 0.38 -5.78 -1.62
N THR A 81 -0.04 -7.03 -1.74
CA THR A 81 -1.07 -7.43 -2.71
C THR A 81 -2.38 -7.70 -1.98
N VAL A 82 -3.48 -7.21 -2.54
CA VAL A 82 -4.83 -7.32 -1.96
C VAL A 82 -5.77 -7.96 -2.96
N ASP A 83 -6.61 -8.88 -2.51
CA ASP A 83 -7.57 -9.60 -3.36
C ASP A 83 -8.62 -8.68 -3.99
N GLU A 84 -9.16 -9.10 -5.15
CA GLU A 84 -10.20 -8.38 -5.90
C GLU A 84 -11.44 -8.00 -5.07
N ILE A 85 -11.81 -8.82 -4.09
CA ILE A 85 -12.98 -8.57 -3.23
C ILE A 85 -12.70 -7.42 -2.26
N ASP A 86 -11.48 -7.34 -1.72
CA ASP A 86 -11.12 -6.40 -0.68
C ASP A 86 -10.66 -5.05 -1.24
N VAL A 87 -10.01 -5.05 -2.41
CA VAL A 87 -9.58 -3.80 -3.08
C VAL A 87 -10.75 -2.88 -3.41
N ALA A 88 -11.97 -3.43 -3.62
CA ALA A 88 -13.16 -2.65 -3.90
C ALA A 88 -13.56 -1.70 -2.75
N ARG A 89 -13.09 -1.97 -1.53
CA ARG A 89 -13.34 -1.15 -0.33
C ARG A 89 -12.15 -0.28 0.06
N LEU A 90 -11.00 -0.45 -0.60
CA LEU A 90 -9.80 0.32 -0.30
C LEU A 90 -9.84 1.69 -0.98
N GLU A 91 -9.47 2.71 -0.20
CA GLU A 91 -9.31 4.07 -0.69
C GLU A 91 -7.90 4.59 -0.39
N VAL A 92 -7.42 5.47 -1.25
CA VAL A 92 -6.15 6.19 -1.02
C VAL A 92 -6.35 7.15 0.15
N GLY A 93 -5.40 7.16 1.09
CA GLY A 93 -5.48 7.95 2.32
C GLY A 93 -5.95 7.18 3.55
N LEU A 94 -6.34 5.91 3.42
CA LEU A 94 -6.69 5.10 4.58
C LEU A 94 -5.47 4.86 5.49
N PRO A 95 -5.65 4.92 6.82
CA PRO A 95 -4.59 4.58 7.77
C PRO A 95 -4.34 3.07 7.79
N ALA A 96 -3.08 2.70 7.97
CA ALA A 96 -2.64 1.32 8.07
C ALA A 96 -1.68 1.13 9.24
N GLU A 97 -1.87 0.06 9.99
CA GLU A 97 -0.93 -0.42 10.99
C GLU A 97 -0.01 -1.47 10.38
N ILE A 98 1.29 -1.30 10.57
CA ILE A 98 2.32 -2.11 9.93
C ILE A 98 3.14 -2.76 11.03
N THR A 99 3.23 -4.08 10.99
CA THR A 99 4.07 -4.87 11.89
C THR A 99 5.15 -5.56 11.07
N VAL A 100 6.41 -5.33 11.41
CA VAL A 100 7.55 -5.91 10.70
C VAL A 100 7.91 -7.23 11.39
N ASP A 101 8.07 -8.31 10.63
CA ASP A 101 8.32 -9.64 11.19
C ASP A 101 9.61 -9.69 12.03
N ALA A 102 10.59 -8.86 11.66
CA ALA A 102 11.85 -8.72 12.39
C ALA A 102 11.73 -7.94 13.71
N LEU A 103 10.64 -7.18 13.90
CA LEU A 103 10.39 -6.30 15.04
C LEU A 103 8.91 -6.41 15.49
N PRO A 104 8.47 -7.57 16.03
CA PRO A 104 7.06 -7.82 16.32
C PRO A 104 6.50 -6.94 17.44
N ASP A 105 7.36 -6.41 18.32
CA ASP A 105 6.96 -5.53 19.42
C ASP A 105 6.74 -4.07 18.98
N LEU A 106 7.00 -3.75 17.71
CA LEU A 106 6.89 -2.41 17.17
C LEU A 106 5.79 -2.34 16.11
N THR A 107 4.72 -1.61 16.46
CA THR A 107 3.69 -1.21 15.51
C THR A 107 4.08 0.12 14.89
N LEU A 108 4.17 0.14 13.57
CA LEU A 108 4.40 1.34 12.77
C LEU A 108 3.08 1.79 12.15
N THR A 109 2.93 3.08 11.92
CA THR A 109 1.79 3.64 11.21
C THR A 109 2.20 4.03 9.80
N GLY A 110 1.23 3.98 8.90
CA GLY A 110 1.38 4.41 7.53
C GLY A 110 0.05 4.76 6.90
N THR A 111 0.11 5.24 5.68
CA THR A 111 -1.07 5.64 4.91
C THR A 111 -1.02 4.98 3.53
N VAL A 112 -2.18 4.51 3.04
CA VAL A 112 -2.29 4.01 1.67
C VAL A 112 -2.01 5.15 0.69
N GLU A 113 -0.88 5.08 0.00
CA GLU A 113 -0.46 6.12 -0.94
C GLU A 113 -1.03 5.85 -2.33
N ARG A 114 -1.02 4.59 -2.76
CA ARG A 114 -1.40 4.23 -4.12
C ARG A 114 -1.95 2.83 -4.22
N ILE A 115 -3.03 2.69 -4.99
CA ILE A 115 -3.62 1.42 -5.38
C ILE A 115 -3.33 1.21 -6.87
N GLY A 116 -2.81 0.04 -7.21
CA GLY A 116 -2.48 -0.34 -8.58
C GLY A 116 -3.73 -0.37 -9.46
N PRO A 117 -3.71 0.26 -10.66
CA PRO A 117 -4.88 0.31 -11.53
C PRO A 117 -5.14 -1.01 -12.28
N ALA A 118 -4.20 -1.95 -12.24
CA ALA A 118 -4.27 -3.21 -12.95
C ALA A 118 -4.01 -4.37 -11.99
N ALA A 119 -4.80 -5.42 -12.14
CA ALA A 119 -4.60 -6.65 -11.39
C ALA A 119 -3.36 -7.42 -11.88
N THR A 120 -2.72 -8.11 -10.96
CA THR A 120 -1.68 -9.10 -11.18
C THR A 120 -2.25 -10.49 -10.89
N LEU A 121 -1.90 -11.48 -11.70
CA LEU A 121 -2.18 -12.87 -11.35
C LEU A 121 -1.10 -13.36 -10.39
N GLU A 122 -1.50 -13.64 -9.16
CA GLU A 122 -0.64 -14.20 -8.12
C GLU A 122 -1.22 -15.56 -7.73
N GLU A 123 -0.48 -16.63 -7.98
CA GLU A 123 -0.90 -18.02 -7.69
C GLU A 123 -2.26 -18.45 -8.30
N GLY A 124 -2.71 -17.76 -9.35
CA GLY A 124 -4.00 -18.01 -10.01
C GLY A 124 -5.18 -17.23 -9.42
N ALA A 125 -4.95 -16.40 -8.40
CA ALA A 125 -5.89 -15.41 -7.90
C ALA A 125 -5.61 -14.02 -8.51
N VAL A 126 -6.67 -13.21 -8.63
CA VAL A 126 -6.59 -11.83 -9.10
C VAL A 126 -6.30 -10.94 -7.88
N ALA A 127 -5.10 -10.37 -7.84
CA ALA A 127 -4.68 -9.49 -6.76
C ALA A 127 -4.28 -8.10 -7.31
N TYR A 128 -4.39 -7.07 -6.49
CA TYR A 128 -4.06 -5.70 -6.83
C TYR A 128 -2.90 -5.22 -5.96
N PRO A 129 -1.82 -4.67 -6.55
CA PRO A 129 -0.70 -4.16 -5.78
C PRO A 129 -1.08 -2.83 -5.12
N VAL A 130 -0.91 -2.73 -3.81
CA VAL A 130 -1.13 -1.53 -3.01
C VAL A 130 0.19 -1.10 -2.39
N VAL A 131 0.47 0.20 -2.45
CA VAL A 131 1.65 0.81 -1.85
C VAL A 131 1.22 1.64 -0.65
N ILE A 132 1.78 1.32 0.50
CA ILE A 132 1.56 2.01 1.77
C ILE A 132 2.83 2.78 2.10
N ALA A 133 2.73 4.10 2.28
CA ALA A 133 3.82 4.93 2.74
C ALA A 133 3.91 4.85 4.26
N LEU A 134 5.08 4.52 4.79
CA LEU A 134 5.32 4.50 6.24
C LEU A 134 5.56 5.92 6.74
N ASP A 135 5.03 6.22 7.92
CA ASP A 135 5.37 7.46 8.61
C ASP A 135 6.85 7.46 9.04
N PRO A 136 7.47 8.65 9.18
CA PRO A 136 8.85 8.75 9.64
C PRO A 136 9.05 8.03 10.98
N THR A 137 10.01 7.12 11.02
CA THR A 137 10.30 6.30 12.21
C THR A 137 11.80 6.19 12.43
N ASP A 138 12.21 6.20 13.70
CA ASP A 138 13.59 5.95 14.13
C ASP A 138 13.92 4.45 14.23
N ALA A 139 12.95 3.59 13.86
CA ALA A 139 13.12 2.16 13.87
C ALA A 139 14.25 1.72 12.91
N PRO A 140 15.06 0.71 13.28
CA PRO A 140 16.17 0.22 12.45
C PRO A 140 15.67 -0.65 11.28
N LEU A 141 14.83 -0.06 10.42
CA LEU A 141 14.27 -0.72 9.25
C LEU A 141 15.31 -0.91 8.16
N ARG A 142 15.20 -2.01 7.43
CA ARG A 142 16.03 -2.30 6.27
C ARG A 142 15.14 -2.65 5.08
N ALA A 143 15.52 -2.15 3.91
CA ALA A 143 14.87 -2.52 2.67
C ALA A 143 14.92 -4.05 2.48
N GLY A 144 13.77 -4.65 2.13
CA GLY A 144 13.63 -6.09 1.94
C GLY A 144 13.20 -6.87 3.19
N MET A 145 12.90 -6.23 4.31
CA MET A 145 12.21 -6.89 5.43
C MET A 145 10.78 -7.25 5.05
N SER A 146 10.31 -8.41 5.52
CA SER A 146 8.90 -8.79 5.46
C SER A 146 8.10 -8.05 6.53
N ALA A 147 6.89 -7.63 6.18
CA ALA A 147 5.98 -6.97 7.10
C ALA A 147 4.53 -7.31 6.74
N THR A 148 3.67 -7.27 7.75
CA THR A 148 2.23 -7.41 7.63
C THR A 148 1.58 -6.04 7.84
N ALA A 149 0.62 -5.68 7.01
CA ALA A 149 -0.18 -4.46 7.18
C ALA A 149 -1.64 -4.78 7.43
N VAL A 150 -2.24 -4.07 8.37
CA VAL A 150 -3.67 -4.04 8.65
C VAL A 150 -4.19 -2.67 8.24
N ILE A 151 -4.95 -2.63 7.16
CA ILE A 151 -5.54 -1.39 6.64
C ILE A 151 -6.90 -1.19 7.30
N LEU A 152 -7.11 -0.04 7.94
CA LEU A 152 -8.37 0.29 8.58
C LEU A 152 -9.31 0.91 7.54
N VAL A 153 -10.25 0.09 7.05
CA VAL A 153 -11.19 0.46 5.99
C VAL A 153 -12.37 1.28 6.51
N GLU A 154 -12.91 0.89 7.66
CA GLU A 154 -14.07 1.53 8.25
C GLU A 154 -13.95 1.46 9.78
N GLU A 155 -14.02 2.63 10.42
CA GLU A 155 -14.11 2.74 11.87
C GLU A 155 -15.53 3.15 12.24
N LEU A 156 -16.29 2.18 12.75
CA LEU A 156 -17.65 2.40 13.23
C LEU A 156 -17.62 2.82 14.70
N THR A 157 -17.55 4.11 14.96
CA THR A 157 -17.70 4.70 16.30
C THR A 157 -19.18 4.82 16.68
N ASP A 158 -19.49 4.71 17.97
CA ASP A 158 -20.84 4.88 18.56
C ASP A 158 -21.93 3.93 18.01
N GLN A 159 -21.59 2.66 17.78
CA GLN A 159 -22.55 1.64 17.37
C GLN A 159 -22.85 0.64 18.50
N LEU A 160 -24.12 0.29 18.66
CA LEU A 160 -24.51 -0.75 19.62
C LEU A 160 -24.10 -2.12 19.07
N ILE A 161 -23.18 -2.78 19.74
CA ILE A 161 -22.76 -4.15 19.40
C ILE A 161 -23.26 -5.14 20.44
N ILE A 162 -23.70 -6.30 19.97
CA ILE A 162 -24.12 -7.40 20.84
C ILE A 162 -23.34 -8.67 20.51
N PRO A 163 -22.97 -9.50 21.49
CA PRO A 163 -22.34 -10.77 21.21
C PRO A 163 -23.24 -11.70 20.38
N ASN A 164 -22.68 -12.42 19.42
CA ASN A 164 -23.47 -13.28 18.53
C ASN A 164 -24.22 -14.40 19.28
N TRP A 165 -23.72 -14.81 20.46
CA TRP A 165 -24.32 -15.88 21.25
C TRP A 165 -25.64 -15.50 21.93
N VAL A 166 -25.96 -14.21 22.08
CA VAL A 166 -27.28 -13.76 22.58
C VAL A 166 -28.35 -13.71 21.49
N VAL A 167 -27.94 -13.65 20.23
CA VAL A 167 -28.86 -13.59 19.10
C VAL A 167 -29.53 -14.94 18.88
N ARG A 168 -30.84 -14.93 18.63
CA ARG A 168 -31.63 -16.08 18.19
C ARG A 168 -32.25 -15.76 16.85
N VAL A 169 -32.55 -16.80 16.08
CA VAL A 169 -33.26 -16.68 14.80
C VAL A 169 -34.56 -17.44 14.94
N ASP A 170 -35.67 -16.77 14.61
CA ASP A 170 -36.97 -17.42 14.58
C ASP A 170 -36.99 -18.42 13.42
N GLN A 171 -37.21 -19.71 13.71
CA GLN A 171 -37.18 -20.77 12.71
C GLN A 171 -38.32 -20.65 11.69
N THR A 172 -39.36 -19.86 11.98
CA THR A 172 -40.53 -19.68 11.10
C THR A 172 -40.37 -18.47 10.19
N THR A 173 -39.89 -17.34 10.72
CA THR A 173 -39.78 -16.07 9.97
C THR A 173 -38.37 -15.77 9.48
N GLY A 174 -37.35 -16.45 10.02
CA GLY A 174 -35.94 -16.17 9.74
C GLY A 174 -35.43 -14.86 10.35
N GLN A 175 -36.24 -14.16 11.15
CA GLN A 175 -35.87 -12.87 11.72
C GLN A 175 -35.02 -13.05 12.99
N PRO A 176 -33.91 -12.29 13.13
CA PRO A 176 -33.12 -12.31 14.34
C PRO A 176 -33.82 -11.57 15.48
N TYR A 177 -33.76 -12.14 16.69
CA TYR A 177 -34.33 -11.57 17.90
C TYR A 177 -33.45 -11.85 19.12
N VAL A 178 -33.63 -11.06 20.18
CA VAL A 178 -32.96 -11.23 21.47
C VAL A 178 -33.98 -11.19 22.61
N TYR A 179 -33.58 -11.68 23.78
CA TYR A 179 -34.36 -11.49 25.01
C TYR A 179 -33.75 -10.38 25.85
N ARG A 180 -34.50 -9.30 26.06
CA ARG A 180 -34.17 -8.21 26.97
C ARG A 180 -34.81 -8.44 28.33
N ARG A 181 -34.08 -8.15 29.41
CA ARG A 181 -34.64 -8.13 30.77
C ARG A 181 -35.41 -6.82 30.98
N THR A 182 -36.68 -6.92 31.35
CA THR A 182 -37.48 -5.75 31.75
C THR A 182 -37.18 -5.35 33.20
N ALA A 183 -37.51 -4.10 33.57
CA ALA A 183 -37.28 -3.58 34.92
C ALA A 183 -37.98 -4.41 36.03
N ASP A 184 -39.07 -5.10 35.68
CA ASP A 184 -39.83 -5.98 36.56
C ASP A 184 -39.22 -7.39 36.69
N GLY A 185 -38.07 -7.65 36.08
CA GLY A 185 -37.40 -8.96 36.06
C GLY A 185 -37.97 -9.96 35.05
N GLY A 186 -38.91 -9.53 34.20
CA GLY A 186 -39.44 -10.31 33.09
C GLY A 186 -38.48 -10.37 31.90
N LEU A 187 -38.81 -11.23 30.94
CA LEU A 187 -38.09 -11.35 29.67
C LEU A 187 -38.99 -10.91 28.54
N GLU A 188 -38.53 -9.96 27.76
CA GLU A 188 -39.21 -9.46 26.57
C GLU A 188 -38.44 -9.91 25.33
N ARG A 189 -39.15 -10.50 24.37
CA ARG A 189 -38.59 -10.79 23.05
C ARG A 189 -38.60 -9.51 22.24
N VAL A 190 -37.42 -9.11 21.77
CA VAL A 190 -37.24 -7.94 20.92
C VAL A 190 -36.63 -8.39 19.61
N ASP A 191 -37.34 -8.15 18.52
CA ASP A 191 -36.83 -8.41 17.18
C ASP A 191 -35.80 -7.34 16.83
N VAL A 192 -34.64 -7.74 16.30
CA VAL A 192 -33.51 -6.86 16.06
C VAL A 192 -33.08 -6.91 14.60
N ARG A 193 -32.63 -5.77 14.08
CA ARG A 193 -32.00 -5.70 12.75
C ARG A 193 -30.50 -5.63 12.92
N LEU A 194 -29.78 -6.64 12.43
CA LEU A 194 -28.33 -6.75 12.57
C LEU A 194 -27.61 -6.29 11.30
N GLY A 195 -26.46 -5.63 11.48
CA GLY A 195 -25.58 -5.17 10.43
C GLY A 195 -24.31 -6.04 10.32
N ILE A 196 -23.16 -5.38 10.35
CA ILE A 196 -21.84 -6.00 10.19
C ILE A 196 -21.55 -6.93 11.36
N ARG A 197 -20.88 -8.05 11.09
CA ARG A 197 -20.40 -9.00 12.09
C ARG A 197 -18.88 -8.97 12.14
N TYR A 198 -18.33 -8.80 13.34
CA TYR A 198 -16.88 -8.72 13.55
C TYR A 198 -16.51 -9.42 14.86
N GLU A 199 -15.52 -10.33 14.81
CA GLU A 199 -14.96 -11.04 15.97
C GLU A 199 -15.98 -11.57 17.01
N GLY A 200 -17.07 -12.17 16.54
CA GLY A 200 -18.08 -12.76 17.43
C GLY A 200 -19.11 -11.76 17.99
N TYR A 201 -19.08 -10.51 17.53
CA TYR A 201 -20.11 -9.50 17.76
C TYR A 201 -20.89 -9.22 16.47
N SER A 202 -22.12 -8.73 16.65
CA SER A 202 -22.99 -8.20 15.60
C SER A 202 -23.36 -6.77 15.94
N GLN A 203 -23.24 -5.89 14.96
CA GLN A 203 -23.79 -4.53 15.03
C GLN A 203 -25.31 -4.59 15.04
N VAL A 204 -25.94 -3.80 15.91
CA VAL A 204 -27.39 -3.61 15.98
C VAL A 204 -27.74 -2.31 15.26
N LEU A 205 -28.53 -2.42 14.20
CA LEU A 205 -29.04 -1.28 13.44
C LEU A 205 -30.36 -0.77 14.02
N GLU A 206 -31.22 -1.68 14.48
CA GLU A 206 -32.52 -1.36 15.09
C GLU A 206 -32.92 -2.40 16.14
N GLY A 207 -33.73 -1.97 17.10
CA GLY A 207 -34.45 -2.82 18.04
C GLY A 207 -33.91 -2.76 19.47
N LEU A 208 -32.71 -2.26 19.71
CA LEU A 208 -32.14 -2.15 21.06
C LEU A 208 -31.59 -0.76 21.32
N GLU A 209 -31.56 -0.38 22.59
CA GLU A 209 -31.00 0.88 23.06
C GLU A 209 -29.80 0.63 24.00
N GLU A 210 -28.96 1.65 24.14
CA GLU A 210 -27.81 1.59 25.04
C GLU A 210 -28.27 1.42 26.50
N GLY A 211 -27.73 0.41 27.18
CA GLY A 211 -28.10 0.05 28.56
C GLY A 211 -29.05 -1.15 28.68
N ASP A 212 -29.54 -1.70 27.57
CA ASP A 212 -30.38 -2.90 27.58
C ASP A 212 -29.60 -4.15 28.06
N VAL A 213 -30.15 -4.86 29.06
CA VAL A 213 -29.56 -6.09 29.59
C VAL A 213 -30.13 -7.30 28.85
N LEU A 214 -29.29 -7.94 28.04
CA LEU A 214 -29.65 -9.14 27.30
C LEU A 214 -29.47 -10.41 28.13
N VAL A 215 -30.40 -11.35 28.01
CA VAL A 215 -30.39 -12.60 28.78
C VAL A 215 -30.46 -13.80 27.85
N LEU A 216 -29.62 -14.79 28.12
CA LEU A 216 -29.70 -16.08 27.45
C LEU A 216 -30.78 -16.93 28.12
N VAL A 217 -31.88 -17.16 27.41
CA VAL A 217 -32.83 -18.21 27.76
C VAL A 217 -32.30 -19.51 27.16
N ARG A 218 -31.85 -20.42 28.01
CA ARG A 218 -31.62 -21.80 27.61
C ARG A 218 -33.00 -22.44 27.50
N GLU A 219 -33.47 -22.66 26.29
CA GLU A 219 -34.59 -23.58 26.10
C GLU A 219 -34.09 -24.96 26.56
N GLU A 220 -34.56 -25.41 27.71
CA GLU A 220 -34.39 -26.81 28.09
C GLU A 220 -35.17 -27.63 27.08
N THR A 221 -34.45 -28.18 26.10
CA THR A 221 -35.00 -29.16 25.19
C THR A 221 -35.43 -30.36 26.04
N GLY A 222 -36.72 -30.41 26.37
CA GLY A 222 -37.32 -31.54 27.07
C GLY A 222 -37.04 -32.82 26.29
N GLY A 223 -36.15 -33.65 26.83
CA GLY A 223 -35.74 -34.91 26.23
C GLY A 223 -36.92 -35.88 26.11
N LEU A 224 -37.51 -35.95 24.93
CA LEU A 224 -38.41 -37.03 24.52
C LEU A 224 -37.58 -38.24 24.06
N PHE A 225 -36.89 -38.90 25.00
CA PHE A 225 -36.42 -40.26 24.79
C PHE A 225 -37.62 -41.22 24.92
N GLY A 226 -38.33 -41.40 23.81
CA GLY A 226 -39.31 -42.46 23.64
C GLY A 226 -38.63 -43.82 23.46
N GLY A 227 -38.16 -44.41 24.56
CA GLY A 227 -37.71 -45.80 24.59
C GLY A 227 -38.91 -46.74 24.49
N SER A 228 -39.19 -47.26 23.29
CA SER A 228 -40.15 -48.35 23.12
C SER A 228 -39.55 -49.64 23.66
N ARG A 229 -40.06 -50.10 24.81
CA ARG A 229 -39.97 -51.49 25.22
C ARG A 229 -40.91 -52.30 24.34
N ARG A 230 -40.37 -53.19 23.52
CA ARG A 230 -40.70 -54.63 23.46
C ARG A 230 -39.78 -55.36 22.50
#